data_AF-A0A318U0C3-F1
#
_entry.id   AF-A0A318U0C3-F1
#
_cell.length_a   1.000
_cell.length_b   1.000
_cell.length_c   1.000
_cell.angle_alpha   90.00
_cell.angle_beta   90.00
_cell.angle_gamma   90.00
#
_symmetry.space_group_name_H-M   'P 1'
#
loop_
_entity.id
_entity.type
_entity.pdbx_description
1 polymer ?
#
loop_
_entity_poly.entity_id
_entity_poly.type
_entity_poly.pdbx_seq_one_letter_code
_entity_poly.pdbx_strand_id
1 'polypeptide(L)'
;MIPLSRRHDFVLIFDVTNGNPNGDPDAGNLPRLDPETNHGLVSDVSLKRKLRNYVELARTGEAGHHIYVQEGAILNEKHREAYVAKRADDAKALKEAKEAKKLNPKGDDEARALRDWMCANFFDVRTFGAVMSTGINCGQVKGPVQMTFARSVEPILPVEISITRMAATNEAEQKKRAEGEEGEARTDNRTMGRKHIVPYGLYVAHGFISAKFAERTGFSEADLDLLFEALANMFEHDRSAARGEMTTRKLIVFAHENALGNAPAHVLFDRVRIGRAVDGEFRDLDDRGLGNLAPARKFADYRVEIDRDGLPAGVEIRELL
;
A
#
# COMPACT_ATOMS: atom_id res chain seq x y z
N MET A 1 -3.40 25.02 -6.49
CA MET A 1 -2.12 24.35 -6.18
C MET A 1 -1.34 24.22 -7.48
N ILE A 2 -0.02 24.44 -7.44
CA ILE A 2 0.85 24.23 -8.60
C ILE A 2 1.09 22.72 -8.70
N PRO A 3 0.76 22.06 -9.83
CA PRO A 3 1.01 20.64 -9.99
C PRO A 3 2.51 20.31 -9.97
N LEU A 4 2.82 19.08 -9.56
CA LEU A 4 4.16 18.51 -9.62
C LEU A 4 4.75 18.66 -11.03
N SER A 5 5.96 19.21 -11.12
CA SER A 5 6.60 19.54 -12.40
C SER A 5 7.63 18.51 -12.88
N ARG A 6 8.07 17.62 -11.97
CA ARG A 6 9.16 16.66 -12.18
C ARG A 6 8.66 15.23 -12.01
N ARG A 7 9.05 14.34 -12.92
CA ARG A 7 8.83 12.90 -12.72
C ARG A 7 9.71 12.41 -11.57
N HIS A 8 9.20 11.45 -10.80
CA HIS A 8 9.98 10.72 -9.81
C HIS A 8 9.75 9.23 -9.97
N ASP A 9 10.77 8.42 -9.73
CA ASP A 9 10.63 6.99 -9.51
C ASP A 9 11.18 6.67 -8.11
N PHE A 10 10.73 5.60 -7.48
CA PHE A 10 11.25 5.23 -6.15
C PHE A 10 11.32 3.73 -5.93
N VAL A 11 12.27 3.34 -5.09
CA VAL A 11 12.42 1.99 -4.54
C VAL A 11 12.09 2.07 -3.05
N LEU A 12 11.08 1.30 -2.65
CA LEU A 12 10.69 1.15 -1.25
C LEU A 12 11.14 -0.24 -0.78
N ILE A 13 12.01 -0.27 0.21
CA ILE A 13 12.47 -1.51 0.85
C ILE A 13 11.88 -1.58 2.24
N PHE A 14 11.20 -2.68 2.56
CA PHE A 14 10.61 -2.91 3.87
C PHE A 14 10.71 -4.38 4.26
N ASP A 15 10.74 -4.67 5.54
CA ASP A 15 10.75 -6.05 6.03
C ASP A 15 9.48 -6.41 6.81
N VAL A 16 9.35 -7.70 7.07
CA VAL A 16 8.43 -8.26 8.06
C VAL A 16 9.19 -9.28 8.91
N THR A 17 8.95 -9.26 10.22
CA THR A 17 9.41 -10.28 11.16
C THR A 17 8.21 -10.92 11.86
N ASN A 18 8.15 -12.25 11.82
CA ASN A 18 7.10 -13.08 12.42
C ASN A 18 5.67 -12.59 12.14
N GLY A 19 5.40 -12.21 10.90
CA GLY A 19 4.16 -11.55 10.51
C GLY A 19 3.67 -11.90 9.12
N ASN A 20 2.45 -11.51 8.79
CA ASN A 20 1.85 -11.68 7.48
C ASN A 20 1.72 -10.32 6.78
N PRO A 21 2.59 -10.00 5.80
CA PRO A 21 2.63 -8.69 5.19
C PRO A 21 1.44 -8.45 4.24
N ASN A 22 0.95 -9.50 3.59
CA ASN A 22 -0.23 -9.48 2.74
C ASN A 22 -0.81 -10.89 2.58
N GLY A 23 -1.91 -11.15 3.27
CA GLY A 23 -2.64 -12.41 3.15
C GLY A 23 -3.41 -12.53 1.83
N ASP A 24 -3.51 -13.76 1.35
CA ASP A 24 -4.26 -14.14 0.16
C ASP A 24 -5.68 -14.58 0.54
N PRO A 25 -6.74 -13.85 0.13
CA PRO A 25 -8.11 -14.23 0.42
C PRO A 25 -8.50 -15.58 -0.22
N ASP A 26 -7.88 -15.97 -1.33
CA ASP A 26 -8.18 -17.23 -2.02
C ASP A 26 -7.43 -18.42 -1.42
N ALA A 27 -6.34 -18.17 -0.69
CA ALA A 27 -5.54 -19.20 -0.01
C ALA A 27 -5.67 -19.12 1.53
N GLY A 28 -6.86 -18.83 2.03
CA GLY A 28 -7.14 -18.89 3.47
C GLY A 28 -6.30 -17.92 4.32
N ASN A 29 -5.96 -16.75 3.77
CA ASN A 29 -5.12 -15.72 4.37
C ASN A 29 -3.65 -16.11 4.56
N LEU A 30 -3.14 -17.13 3.86
CA LEU A 30 -1.69 -17.37 3.75
C LEU A 30 -0.98 -16.15 3.15
N PRO A 31 0.28 -15.86 3.53
CA PRO A 31 1.08 -14.88 2.80
C PRO A 31 1.11 -15.22 1.30
N ARG A 32 0.91 -14.21 0.43
CA ARG A 32 0.95 -14.42 -1.02
C ARG A 32 2.35 -14.85 -1.46
N LEU A 33 2.40 -15.83 -2.37
CA LEU A 33 3.63 -16.37 -2.95
C LEU A 33 3.57 -16.32 -4.47
N ASP A 34 4.71 -16.06 -5.09
CA ASP A 34 4.96 -16.36 -6.50
C ASP A 34 5.13 -17.89 -6.65
N PRO A 35 4.24 -18.58 -7.38
CA PRO A 35 4.25 -20.04 -7.45
C PRO A 35 5.47 -20.63 -8.18
N GLU A 36 6.17 -19.83 -9.00
CA GLU A 36 7.36 -20.32 -9.72
C GLU A 36 8.62 -20.26 -8.87
N THR A 37 8.70 -19.28 -7.96
CA THR A 37 9.95 -18.94 -7.28
C THR A 37 9.87 -18.92 -5.75
N ASN A 38 8.67 -19.06 -5.18
CA ASN A 38 8.37 -18.92 -3.75
C ASN A 38 8.77 -17.57 -3.12
N HIS A 39 9.00 -16.54 -3.95
CA HIS A 39 9.14 -15.18 -3.42
C HIS A 39 7.79 -14.70 -2.92
N GLY A 40 7.80 -14.03 -1.77
CA GLY A 40 6.61 -13.42 -1.21
C GLY A 40 6.15 -12.26 -2.07
N LEU A 41 4.84 -12.09 -2.19
CA LEU A 41 4.23 -10.97 -2.89
C LEU A 41 3.46 -10.07 -1.92
N VAL A 42 3.56 -8.76 -2.11
CA VAL A 42 2.67 -7.78 -1.48
C VAL A 42 2.08 -6.94 -2.60
N SER A 43 0.76 -7.03 -2.75
CA SER A 43 0.05 -6.29 -3.80
C SER A 43 0.19 -4.78 -3.62
N ASP A 44 0.22 -4.06 -4.74
CA ASP A 44 0.25 -2.59 -4.75
C ASP A 44 -0.97 -1.99 -4.02
N VAL A 45 -2.14 -2.61 -4.14
CA VAL A 45 -3.36 -2.19 -3.43
C VAL A 45 -3.24 -2.34 -1.91
N SER A 46 -2.47 -3.31 -1.42
CA SER A 46 -2.18 -3.47 0.02
C SER A 46 -1.32 -2.32 0.53
N LEU A 47 -0.25 -1.95 -0.20
CA LEU A 47 0.58 -0.80 0.14
C LEU A 47 -0.21 0.51 0.07
N LYS A 48 -0.99 0.71 -1.01
CA LYS A 48 -1.87 1.88 -1.16
C LYS A 48 -2.92 1.96 -0.04
N ARG A 49 -3.38 0.84 0.53
CA ARG A 49 -4.27 0.85 1.71
C ARG A 49 -3.53 1.39 2.94
N LYS A 50 -2.29 0.95 3.19
CA LYS A 50 -1.48 1.45 4.31
C LYS A 50 -1.19 2.95 4.20
N LEU A 51 -0.90 3.42 2.98
CA LEU A 51 -0.72 4.85 2.70
C LEU A 51 -2.00 5.66 2.99
N ARG A 52 -3.17 5.16 2.55
CA ARG A 52 -4.47 5.79 2.88
C ARG A 52 -4.69 5.87 4.39
N ASN A 53 -4.47 4.77 5.10
CA ASN A 53 -4.65 4.73 6.55
C ASN A 53 -3.70 5.72 7.25
N TYR A 54 -2.44 5.79 6.83
CA TYR A 54 -1.50 6.76 7.38
C TYR A 54 -1.97 8.20 7.15
N VAL A 55 -2.34 8.56 5.92
CA VAL A 55 -2.78 9.93 5.60
C VAL A 55 -4.06 10.29 6.35
N GLU A 56 -5.00 9.35 6.48
CA GLU A 56 -6.21 9.55 7.28
C GLU A 56 -5.89 9.90 8.73
N LEU A 57 -4.95 9.18 9.35
CA LEU A 57 -4.49 9.45 10.72
C LEU A 57 -3.70 10.76 10.82
N ALA A 58 -2.79 11.01 9.89
CA ALA A 58 -1.85 12.12 9.96
C ALA A 58 -2.46 13.47 9.57
N ARG A 59 -3.57 13.47 8.82
CA ARG A 59 -4.27 14.67 8.31
C ARG A 59 -5.77 14.63 8.63
N THR A 60 -6.14 14.01 9.75
CA THR A 60 -7.55 13.86 10.14
C THR A 60 -8.27 15.20 10.17
N GLY A 61 -9.35 15.32 9.40
CA GLY A 61 -10.20 16.52 9.37
C GLY A 61 -9.61 17.69 8.57
N GLU A 62 -8.42 17.55 8.00
CA GLU A 62 -7.84 18.58 7.14
C GLU A 62 -8.51 18.57 5.77
N ALA A 63 -8.99 19.74 5.34
CA ALA A 63 -9.60 19.90 4.02
C ALA A 63 -8.61 19.51 2.92
N GLY A 64 -9.10 18.76 1.92
CA GLY A 64 -8.30 18.31 0.79
C GLY A 64 -7.48 17.03 1.01
N HIS A 65 -7.45 16.51 2.24
CA HIS A 65 -6.73 15.29 2.62
C HIS A 65 -7.64 14.13 3.00
N HIS A 66 -8.95 14.22 2.72
CA HIS A 66 -9.87 13.13 2.98
C HIS A 66 -9.51 11.88 2.16
N ILE A 67 -9.90 10.71 2.65
CA ILE A 67 -9.70 9.44 1.95
C ILE A 67 -11.04 8.97 1.38
N TYR A 68 -11.08 8.71 0.08
CA TYR A 68 -12.26 8.26 -0.64
C TYR A 68 -12.54 6.78 -0.39
N VAL A 69 -11.51 5.92 -0.43
CA VAL A 69 -11.67 4.47 -0.21
C VAL A 69 -11.46 4.11 1.27
N GLN A 70 -12.50 4.26 2.08
CA GLN A 70 -12.51 3.89 3.51
C GLN A 70 -13.29 2.59 3.74
N GLU A 71 -13.01 1.91 4.86
CA GLU A 71 -13.80 0.75 5.29
C GLU A 71 -15.23 1.20 5.64
N GLY A 72 -16.25 0.48 5.15
CA GLY A 72 -17.65 0.79 5.40
C GLY A 72 -18.22 2.01 4.67
N ALA A 73 -17.42 2.77 3.91
CA ALA A 73 -17.87 3.95 3.19
C ALA A 73 -18.70 3.62 1.95
N ILE A 74 -19.73 4.43 1.69
CA ILE A 74 -20.54 4.36 0.47
C ILE A 74 -19.99 5.38 -0.53
N LEU A 75 -19.28 4.91 -1.55
CA LEU A 75 -18.60 5.76 -2.53
C LEU A 75 -19.54 6.71 -3.27
N ASN A 76 -20.78 6.29 -3.55
CA ASN A 76 -21.78 7.14 -4.19
C ASN A 76 -22.19 8.35 -3.34
N GLU A 77 -22.15 8.25 -2.01
CA GLU A 77 -22.40 9.40 -1.15
C GLU A 77 -21.22 10.40 -1.23
N LYS A 78 -19.98 9.91 -1.39
CA LYS A 78 -18.82 10.76 -1.66
C LYS A 78 -18.92 11.46 -3.02
N HIS A 79 -19.40 10.79 -4.05
CA HIS A 79 -19.69 11.42 -5.34
C HIS A 79 -20.78 12.49 -5.21
N ARG A 80 -21.80 12.23 -4.39
CA ARG A 80 -22.92 13.15 -4.16
C ARG A 80 -22.45 14.48 -3.58
N GLU A 81 -21.46 14.46 -2.69
CA GLU A 81 -20.85 15.69 -2.13
C GLU A 81 -20.38 16.64 -3.25
N ALA A 82 -19.78 16.11 -4.32
CA ALA A 82 -19.37 16.89 -5.48
C ALA A 82 -20.55 17.56 -6.21
N TYR A 83 -21.63 16.81 -6.43
CA TYR A 83 -22.85 17.32 -7.08
C TYR A 83 -23.53 18.39 -6.23
N VAL A 84 -23.62 18.18 -4.92
CA VAL A 84 -24.19 19.16 -3.97
C VAL A 84 -23.37 20.46 -4.00
N ALA A 85 -22.05 20.37 -4.01
CA ALA A 85 -21.17 21.53 -4.09
C ALA A 85 -21.28 22.28 -5.43
N LYS A 86 -21.36 21.56 -6.56
CA LYS A 86 -21.39 22.16 -7.90
C LYS A 86 -22.76 22.64 -8.36
N ARG A 87 -23.83 22.19 -7.72
CA ARG A 87 -25.22 22.59 -8.02
C ARG A 87 -25.84 23.48 -6.94
N ALA A 88 -25.04 24.02 -6.02
CA ALA A 88 -25.53 24.78 -4.87
C ALA A 88 -26.36 26.02 -5.26
N ASP A 89 -26.07 26.64 -6.40
CA ASP A 89 -26.71 27.87 -6.85
C ASP A 89 -28.07 27.68 -7.54
N ASP A 90 -28.46 26.42 -7.82
CA ASP A 90 -29.76 26.09 -8.43
C ASP A 90 -30.55 25.18 -7.48
N ALA A 91 -31.62 25.71 -6.90
CA ALA A 91 -32.44 24.98 -5.92
C ALA A 91 -33.03 23.67 -6.46
N LYS A 92 -33.38 23.60 -7.74
CA LYS A 92 -33.92 22.38 -8.37
C LYS A 92 -32.80 21.36 -8.58
N ALA A 93 -31.65 21.82 -9.08
CA ALA A 93 -30.48 20.96 -9.30
C ALA A 93 -29.87 20.46 -7.98
N LEU A 94 -29.89 21.27 -6.92
CA LEU A 94 -29.48 20.89 -5.57
C LEU A 94 -30.40 19.85 -4.96
N LYS A 95 -31.72 19.99 -5.12
CA LYS A 95 -32.69 18.99 -4.67
C LYS A 95 -32.44 17.65 -5.39
N GLU A 96 -32.27 17.69 -6.71
CA GLU A 96 -31.91 16.51 -7.50
C GLU A 96 -30.60 15.88 -7.00
N ALA A 97 -29.55 16.69 -6.76
CA ALA A 97 -28.27 16.22 -6.25
C ALA A 97 -28.40 15.49 -4.91
N LYS A 98 -29.32 15.91 -4.02
CA LYS A 98 -29.51 15.28 -2.70
C LYS A 98 -30.34 13.99 -2.74
N GLU A 99 -31.34 13.92 -3.62
CA GLU A 99 -32.36 12.86 -3.58
C GLU A 99 -32.19 11.79 -4.66
N ALA A 100 -31.50 12.10 -5.77
CA ALA A 100 -31.43 11.19 -6.91
C ALA A 100 -30.57 9.95 -6.60
N LYS A 101 -31.05 8.77 -6.99
CA LYS A 101 -30.31 7.51 -6.89
C LYS A 101 -29.22 7.35 -7.94
N LYS A 102 -29.35 8.05 -9.07
CA LYS A 102 -28.39 8.09 -10.17
C LYS A 102 -28.24 9.53 -10.64
N LEU A 103 -27.03 9.92 -10.97
CA LEU A 103 -26.70 11.26 -11.45
C LEU A 103 -25.66 11.14 -12.55
N ASN A 104 -25.84 11.92 -13.60
CA ASN A 104 -24.87 12.10 -14.67
C ASN A 104 -24.60 13.58 -14.88
N PRO A 105 -23.38 13.94 -15.31
CA PRO A 105 -23.08 15.30 -15.70
C PRO A 105 -23.92 15.70 -16.92
N LYS A 106 -24.40 16.94 -16.96
CA LYS A 106 -25.20 17.52 -18.05
C LYS A 106 -24.36 17.90 -19.27
N GLY A 107 -23.03 17.89 -19.14
CA GLY A 107 -22.08 18.18 -20.21
C GLY A 107 -20.64 18.09 -19.72
N ASP A 108 -19.70 18.29 -20.64
CA ASP A 108 -18.26 18.11 -20.38
C ASP A 108 -17.71 19.06 -19.31
N ASP A 109 -18.23 20.29 -19.22
CA ASP A 109 -17.82 21.27 -18.22
C ASP A 109 -18.20 20.82 -16.80
N GLU A 110 -19.42 20.33 -16.60
CA GLU A 110 -19.86 19.78 -15.31
C GLU A 110 -19.06 18.50 -14.98
N ALA A 111 -18.83 17.64 -15.97
CA ALA A 111 -18.02 16.43 -15.78
C ALA A 111 -16.60 16.75 -15.30
N ARG A 112 -15.95 17.77 -15.90
CA ARG A 112 -14.65 18.28 -15.46
C ARG A 112 -14.73 18.84 -14.03
N ALA A 113 -15.70 19.72 -13.77
CA ALA A 113 -15.84 20.36 -12.47
C ALA A 113 -16.07 19.37 -11.32
N LEU A 114 -16.86 18.31 -11.56
CA LEU A 114 -17.10 17.24 -10.59
C LEU A 114 -15.83 16.43 -10.32
N ARG A 115 -15.13 16.01 -11.38
CA ARG A 115 -13.86 15.27 -11.25
C ARG A 115 -12.80 16.10 -10.51
N ASP A 116 -12.67 17.37 -10.85
CA ASP A 116 -11.68 18.26 -10.24
C ASP A 116 -12.03 18.52 -8.77
N TRP A 117 -13.32 18.59 -8.42
CA TRP A 117 -13.76 18.64 -7.02
C TRP A 117 -13.37 17.36 -6.26
N MET A 118 -13.57 16.18 -6.86
CA MET A 118 -13.15 14.91 -6.24
C MET A 118 -11.63 14.89 -6.00
N CYS A 119 -10.83 15.33 -6.98
CA CYS A 119 -9.38 15.40 -6.82
C CYS A 119 -8.97 16.45 -5.78
N ALA A 120 -9.67 17.58 -5.68
CA ALA A 120 -9.35 18.62 -4.71
C ALA A 120 -9.64 18.20 -3.25
N ASN A 121 -10.64 17.35 -3.03
CA ASN A 121 -11.10 16.99 -1.68
C ASN A 121 -10.51 15.67 -1.16
N PHE A 122 -10.18 14.73 -2.06
CA PHE A 122 -9.69 13.40 -1.69
C PHE A 122 -8.24 13.19 -2.13
N PHE A 123 -7.35 13.01 -1.15
CA PHE A 123 -5.92 12.79 -1.40
C PHE A 123 -5.70 11.51 -2.23
N ASP A 124 -6.36 10.40 -1.89
CA ASP A 124 -6.13 9.14 -2.58
C ASP A 124 -6.66 9.14 -4.03
N VAL A 125 -7.73 9.89 -4.32
CA VAL A 125 -8.19 10.13 -5.70
C VAL A 125 -7.16 10.98 -6.46
N ARG A 126 -6.65 12.05 -5.84
CA ARG A 126 -5.63 12.94 -6.43
C ARG A 126 -4.32 12.21 -6.73
N THR A 127 -3.94 11.28 -5.86
CA THR A 127 -2.65 10.58 -5.85
C THR A 127 -2.66 9.29 -6.69
N PHE A 128 -3.61 8.39 -6.45
CA PHE A 128 -3.66 7.06 -7.09
C PHE A 128 -4.68 6.98 -8.23
N GLY A 129 -5.66 7.89 -8.23
CA GLY A 129 -6.78 7.86 -9.15
C GLY A 129 -7.95 6.99 -8.67
N ALA A 130 -9.07 7.12 -9.36
CA ALA A 130 -10.30 6.37 -9.06
C ALA A 130 -11.20 6.28 -10.29
N VAL A 131 -11.99 5.21 -10.33
CA VAL A 131 -13.15 5.08 -11.22
C VAL A 131 -14.39 5.45 -10.42
N MET A 132 -15.12 6.48 -10.85
CA MET A 132 -16.22 7.12 -10.12
C MET A 132 -17.48 7.21 -10.97
N SER A 133 -17.68 6.26 -11.89
CA SER A 133 -18.76 6.30 -12.89
C SER A 133 -19.98 5.43 -12.56
N THR A 134 -19.94 4.69 -11.46
CA THR A 134 -20.99 3.70 -11.11
C THR A 134 -22.12 4.33 -10.31
N GLY A 135 -23.31 4.48 -10.89
CA GLY A 135 -24.50 5.01 -10.20
C GLY A 135 -24.57 6.53 -10.20
N ILE A 136 -23.73 7.19 -9.39
CA ILE A 136 -23.51 8.64 -9.45
C ILE A 136 -22.18 8.87 -10.14
N ASN A 137 -22.21 9.53 -11.30
CA ASN A 137 -21.07 9.59 -12.20
C ASN A 137 -20.24 10.89 -11.99
N CYS A 138 -19.03 10.76 -11.48
CA CYS A 138 -17.99 11.80 -11.43
C CYS A 138 -16.83 11.51 -12.39
N GLY A 139 -17.01 10.57 -13.32
CA GLY A 139 -16.03 10.18 -14.32
C GLY A 139 -14.97 9.22 -13.79
N GLN A 140 -13.74 9.37 -14.28
CA GLN A 140 -12.60 8.59 -13.85
C GLN A 140 -11.33 9.43 -13.95
N VAL A 141 -10.33 9.09 -13.15
CA VAL A 141 -9.04 9.76 -13.20
C VAL A 141 -7.93 8.76 -12.93
N LYS A 142 -6.82 8.91 -13.66
CA LYS A 142 -5.58 8.18 -13.43
C LYS A 142 -4.66 9.06 -12.59
N GLY A 143 -4.32 8.60 -11.39
CA GLY A 143 -3.41 9.34 -10.52
C GLY A 143 -1.96 9.28 -11.01
N PRO A 144 -1.13 10.27 -10.61
CA PRO A 144 0.28 10.29 -10.96
C PRO A 144 1.08 9.14 -10.35
N VAL A 145 0.67 8.62 -9.19
CA VAL A 145 1.42 7.61 -8.45
C VAL A 145 0.93 6.22 -8.81
N GLN A 146 1.81 5.44 -9.41
CA GLN A 146 1.60 4.03 -9.70
C GLN A 146 2.64 3.22 -8.95
N MET A 147 2.21 2.14 -8.32
CA MET A 147 3.07 1.18 -7.62
C MET A 147 2.81 -0.19 -8.21
N THR A 148 3.85 -1.03 -8.23
CA THR A 148 3.72 -2.44 -8.62
C THR A 148 3.69 -3.33 -7.39
N PHE A 149 3.48 -4.63 -7.63
CA PHE A 149 3.62 -5.62 -6.57
C PHE A 149 5.03 -5.54 -6.00
N ALA A 150 5.14 -5.55 -4.68
CA ALA A 150 6.40 -5.77 -4.01
C ALA A 150 6.71 -7.26 -4.00
N ARG A 151 7.99 -7.59 -4.18
CA ARG A 151 8.47 -8.97 -4.14
C ARG A 151 9.54 -9.09 -3.07
N SER A 152 9.57 -10.20 -2.35
CA SER A 152 10.71 -10.49 -1.46
C SER A 152 12.00 -10.64 -2.26
N VAL A 153 13.15 -10.34 -1.66
CA VAL A 153 14.45 -10.46 -2.34
C VAL A 153 14.96 -11.91 -2.38
N GLU A 154 14.53 -12.73 -1.42
CA GLU A 154 14.77 -14.18 -1.38
C GLU A 154 13.43 -14.92 -1.25
N PRO A 155 13.36 -16.21 -1.61
CA PRO A 155 12.19 -17.04 -1.36
C PRO A 155 11.82 -17.05 0.13
N ILE A 156 10.53 -16.98 0.44
CA ILE A 156 10.04 -17.05 1.82
C ILE A 156 9.41 -18.41 2.10
N LEU A 157 9.40 -18.78 3.38
CA LEU A 157 8.67 -19.96 3.86
C LEU A 157 7.63 -19.52 4.90
N PRO A 158 6.34 -19.42 4.52
CA PRO A 158 5.27 -19.23 5.48
C PRO A 158 5.18 -20.41 6.46
N VAL A 159 4.97 -20.11 7.73
CA VAL A 159 4.80 -21.09 8.80
C VAL A 159 3.40 -20.95 9.39
N GLU A 160 2.72 -22.08 9.57
CA GLU A 160 1.46 -22.15 10.31
C GLU A 160 1.76 -22.34 11.80
N ILE A 161 1.25 -21.43 12.62
CA ILE A 161 1.34 -21.47 14.08
C ILE A 161 -0.06 -21.71 14.63
N SER A 162 -0.25 -22.90 15.21
CA SER A 162 -1.49 -23.22 15.92
C SER A 162 -1.56 -22.41 17.22
N ILE A 163 -2.72 -21.82 17.48
CA ILE A 163 -3.02 -21.03 18.67
C ILE A 163 -4.33 -21.49 19.29
N THR A 164 -4.51 -21.29 20.59
CA THR A 164 -5.69 -21.77 21.30
C THR A 164 -6.50 -20.61 21.86
N ARG A 165 -7.80 -20.55 21.55
CA ARG A 165 -8.72 -19.59 22.16
C ARG A 165 -9.37 -20.17 23.41
N MET A 166 -9.04 -19.57 24.55
CA MET A 166 -9.54 -20.00 25.86
C MET A 166 -11.04 -19.71 26.06
N ALA A 167 -11.57 -18.63 25.49
CA ALA A 167 -12.99 -18.29 25.59
C ALA A 167 -13.85 -19.06 24.58
N ALA A 168 -15.10 -19.37 24.97
CA ALA A 168 -16.13 -19.86 24.07
C ALA A 168 -16.82 -18.68 23.37
N THR A 169 -17.20 -18.82 22.11
CA THR A 169 -17.95 -17.78 21.36
C THR A 169 -19.44 -17.81 21.61
N ASN A 170 -19.99 -18.92 22.08
CA ASN A 170 -21.42 -19.06 22.36
C ASN A 170 -21.68 -20.11 23.45
N GLU A 171 -22.90 -20.10 23.98
CA GLU A 171 -23.33 -21.01 25.05
C GLU A 171 -23.25 -22.49 24.65
N ALA A 172 -23.46 -22.82 23.37
CA ALA A 172 -23.36 -24.19 22.88
C ALA A 172 -21.92 -24.73 22.93
N GLU A 173 -20.94 -23.89 22.59
CA GLU A 173 -19.51 -24.19 22.70
C GLU A 173 -19.08 -24.29 24.17
N GLN A 174 -19.64 -23.45 25.05
CA GLN A 174 -19.39 -23.54 26.49
C GLN A 174 -19.91 -24.87 27.08
N LYS A 175 -21.13 -25.30 26.71
CA LYS A 175 -21.71 -26.57 27.17
C LYS A 175 -20.89 -27.78 26.70
N LYS A 176 -20.49 -27.81 25.41
CA LYS A 176 -19.62 -28.87 24.86
C LYS A 176 -18.25 -28.96 25.54
N ARG A 177 -17.74 -27.84 26.06
CA ARG A 177 -16.49 -27.83 26.84
C ARG A 177 -16.71 -28.42 28.24
N ALA A 178 -17.78 -28.02 28.93
CA ALA A 178 -18.13 -28.55 30.25
C ALA A 178 -18.39 -30.08 30.21
N GLU A 179 -19.05 -30.57 29.16
CA GLU A 179 -19.32 -32.00 28.95
C GLU A 179 -18.05 -32.82 28.63
N GLY A 180 -16.97 -32.19 28.16
CA GLY A 180 -15.70 -32.85 27.80
C GLY A 180 -14.65 -32.88 28.91
N GLU A 181 -14.95 -32.29 30.08
CA GLU A 181 -14.07 -32.23 31.25
C GLU A 181 -14.25 -33.42 32.22
N GLU A 182 -15.25 -34.28 32.01
CA GLU A 182 -15.49 -35.48 32.83
C GLU A 182 -14.67 -36.70 32.35
N GLY A 183 -13.37 -36.72 32.68
CA GLY A 183 -12.48 -37.87 32.47
C GLY A 183 -10.99 -37.54 32.64
N GLU A 184 -10.17 -38.51 33.06
CA GLU A 184 -8.71 -38.36 33.29
C GLU A 184 -7.91 -37.97 32.03
N ALA A 185 -8.53 -38.01 30.85
CA ALA A 185 -7.99 -37.43 29.62
C ALA A 185 -8.67 -36.07 29.39
N ARG A 186 -7.93 -34.97 29.58
CA ARG A 186 -8.37 -33.63 29.13
C ARG A 186 -8.57 -33.65 27.62
N THR A 187 -9.78 -33.94 27.16
CA THR A 187 -10.20 -33.67 25.79
C THR A 187 -10.25 -32.16 25.64
N ASP A 188 -9.18 -31.56 25.11
CA ASP A 188 -9.04 -30.10 24.98
C ASP A 188 -10.01 -29.56 23.93
N ASN A 189 -11.29 -29.41 24.30
CA ASN A 189 -12.39 -28.88 23.48
C ASN A 189 -12.27 -27.36 23.23
N ARG A 190 -11.06 -26.81 23.32
CA ARG A 190 -10.77 -25.42 23.01
C ARG A 190 -10.68 -25.23 21.50
N THR A 191 -11.23 -24.13 21.00
CA THR A 191 -11.12 -23.79 19.59
C THR A 191 -9.66 -23.47 19.25
N MET A 192 -9.07 -24.26 18.37
CA MET A 192 -7.76 -23.99 17.79
C MET A 192 -7.92 -23.04 16.61
N GLY A 193 -7.19 -21.93 16.65
CA GLY A 193 -6.98 -21.02 15.52
C GLY A 193 -5.63 -21.26 14.88
N ARG A 194 -5.42 -20.68 13.70
CA ARG A 194 -4.15 -20.75 12.98
C ARG A 194 -3.70 -19.34 12.62
N LYS A 195 -2.41 -19.07 12.80
CA LYS A 195 -1.75 -17.88 12.27
C LYS A 195 -0.73 -18.30 11.24
N HIS A 196 -0.77 -17.67 10.08
CA HIS A 196 0.23 -17.85 9.05
C HIS A 196 1.19 -16.68 9.10
N ILE A 197 2.48 -16.95 9.33
CA ILE A 197 3.51 -15.92 9.46
C ILE A 197 4.66 -16.21 8.51
N VAL A 198 5.34 -15.14 8.10
CA VAL A 198 6.67 -15.20 7.51
C VAL A 198 7.66 -14.91 8.63
N PRO A 199 8.60 -15.84 8.95
CA PRO A 199 9.58 -15.61 10.01
C PRO A 199 10.42 -14.35 9.76
N TYR A 200 10.89 -14.20 8.52
CA TYR A 200 11.50 -12.97 8.03
C TYR A 200 11.37 -12.88 6.50
N GLY A 201 11.15 -11.67 5.99
CA GLY A 201 11.22 -11.39 4.56
C GLY A 201 11.51 -9.92 4.29
N LEU A 202 12.46 -9.64 3.41
CA LEU A 202 12.77 -8.29 2.92
C LEU A 202 12.14 -8.11 1.55
N TYR A 203 11.29 -7.10 1.39
CA TYR A 203 10.49 -6.83 0.19
C TYR A 203 10.90 -5.53 -0.47
N VAL A 204 10.81 -5.51 -1.80
CA VAL A 204 11.10 -4.36 -2.64
C VAL A 204 9.87 -4.04 -3.47
N ALA A 205 9.39 -2.80 -3.36
CA ALA A 205 8.36 -2.25 -4.22
C ALA A 205 8.95 -1.14 -5.11
N HIS A 206 8.52 -1.11 -6.37
CA HIS A 206 8.84 -0.02 -7.29
C HIS A 206 7.65 0.91 -7.46
N GLY A 207 7.92 2.20 -7.49
CA GLY A 207 6.94 3.25 -7.68
C GLY A 207 7.34 4.23 -8.77
N PHE A 208 6.32 4.79 -9.42
CA PHE A 208 6.44 5.69 -10.56
C PHE A 208 5.49 6.86 -10.35
N ILE A 209 5.99 8.09 -10.47
CA ILE A 209 5.25 9.33 -10.22
C ILE A 209 5.35 10.22 -11.45
N SER A 210 4.25 10.29 -12.21
CA SER A 210 4.18 11.05 -13.46
C SER A 210 3.71 12.49 -13.22
N ALA A 211 4.58 13.47 -13.48
CA ALA A 211 4.22 14.89 -13.46
C ALA A 211 3.10 15.21 -14.46
N LYS A 212 3.07 14.56 -15.63
CA LYS A 212 2.00 14.77 -16.63
C LYS A 212 0.62 14.30 -16.19
N PHE A 213 0.54 13.32 -15.31
CA PHE A 213 -0.73 12.95 -14.70
C PHE A 213 -1.07 13.84 -13.50
N ALA A 214 -0.06 14.37 -12.80
CA ALA A 214 -0.26 15.34 -11.74
C ALA A 214 -0.90 16.64 -12.26
N GLU A 215 -0.56 17.09 -13.48
CA GLU A 215 -1.22 18.22 -14.17
C GLU A 215 -2.74 18.03 -14.29
N ARG A 216 -3.23 16.78 -14.37
CA ARG A 216 -4.66 16.46 -14.53
C ARG A 216 -5.41 16.30 -13.21
N THR A 217 -4.71 15.96 -12.13
CA THR A 217 -5.32 15.74 -10.80
C THR A 217 -5.06 16.91 -9.85
N GLY A 218 -4.12 17.79 -10.17
CA GLY A 218 -3.66 18.84 -9.26
C GLY A 218 -2.74 18.34 -8.15
N PHE A 219 -2.20 17.13 -8.26
CA PHE A 219 -1.22 16.58 -7.31
C PHE A 219 0.02 17.48 -7.28
N SER A 220 0.39 17.94 -6.10
CA SER A 220 1.38 19.00 -5.87
C SER A 220 2.67 18.47 -5.23
N GLU A 221 3.68 19.32 -5.11
CA GLU A 221 4.90 19.01 -4.33
C GLU A 221 4.56 18.70 -2.86
N ALA A 222 3.61 19.41 -2.25
CA ALA A 222 3.18 19.13 -0.88
C ALA A 222 2.52 17.74 -0.75
N ASP A 223 1.78 17.31 -1.77
CA ASP A 223 1.23 15.95 -1.81
C ASP A 223 2.33 14.89 -1.99
N LEU A 224 3.40 15.22 -2.72
CA LEU A 224 4.57 14.37 -2.89
C LEU A 224 5.33 14.20 -1.57
N ASP A 225 5.55 15.29 -0.84
CA ASP A 225 6.18 15.25 0.48
C ASP A 225 5.37 14.41 1.46
N LEU A 226 4.04 14.59 1.48
CA LEU A 226 3.13 13.78 2.29
C LEU A 226 3.16 12.29 1.86
N LEU A 227 3.25 11.99 0.57
CA LEU A 227 3.38 10.62 0.08
C LEU A 227 4.68 9.98 0.59
N PHE A 228 5.81 10.69 0.53
CA PHE A 228 7.09 10.16 1.02
C PHE A 228 7.12 10.03 2.53
N GLU A 229 6.54 10.98 3.27
CA GLU A 229 6.29 10.87 4.71
C GLU A 229 5.48 9.60 5.03
N ALA A 230 4.40 9.37 4.28
CA ALA A 230 3.55 8.20 4.45
C ALA A 230 4.30 6.90 4.12
N LEU A 231 5.08 6.84 3.04
CA LEU A 231 5.89 5.67 2.68
C LEU A 231 6.91 5.30 3.76
N ALA A 232 7.53 6.31 4.39
CA ALA A 232 8.46 6.09 5.50
C ALA A 232 7.76 5.54 6.75
N ASN A 233 6.53 5.98 7.03
CA ASN A 233 5.87 5.72 8.32
C ASN A 233 4.64 4.79 8.25
N MET A 234 4.27 4.27 7.08
CA MET A 234 3.00 3.55 6.89
C MET A 234 2.84 2.27 7.71
N PHE A 235 3.93 1.70 8.24
CA PHE A 235 3.88 0.51 9.10
C PHE A 235 3.84 0.84 10.60
N GLU A 236 4.24 2.04 11.01
CA GLU A 236 4.31 2.41 12.43
C GLU A 236 2.92 2.44 13.08
N HIS A 237 1.90 2.81 12.32
CA HIS A 237 0.51 2.87 12.77
C HIS A 237 -0.36 1.73 12.25
N ASP A 238 0.22 0.75 11.54
CA ASP A 238 -0.53 -0.37 10.93
C ASP A 238 -0.25 -1.72 11.63
N ARG A 239 0.26 -1.68 12.87
CA ARG A 239 0.57 -2.85 13.70
C ARG A 239 -0.69 -3.65 14.02
N SER A 240 -0.62 -4.96 13.88
CA SER A 240 -1.70 -5.87 14.28
C SER A 240 -1.18 -7.26 14.62
N ALA A 241 -2.01 -8.06 15.28
CA ALA A 241 -1.69 -9.43 15.67
C ALA A 241 -1.35 -10.36 14.50
N ALA A 242 -1.73 -10.00 13.26
CA ALA A 242 -1.42 -10.74 12.05
C ALA A 242 -0.17 -10.21 11.35
N ARG A 243 0.06 -8.90 11.35
CA ARG A 243 1.14 -8.25 10.58
C ARG A 243 2.51 -8.35 11.24
N GLY A 244 2.55 -8.59 12.55
CA GLY A 244 3.81 -8.68 13.30
C GLY A 244 4.59 -7.38 13.23
N GLU A 245 5.90 -7.48 13.02
CA GLU A 245 6.79 -6.32 12.92
C GLU A 245 7.12 -6.05 11.46
N MET A 246 6.35 -5.16 10.83
CA MET A 246 6.68 -4.60 9.53
C MET A 246 7.40 -3.27 9.71
N THR A 247 8.47 -3.03 8.94
CA THR A 247 9.26 -1.79 9.06
C THR A 247 9.72 -1.32 7.68
N THR A 248 9.56 -0.04 7.36
CA THR A 248 10.22 0.55 6.21
C THR A 248 11.72 0.67 6.52
N ARG A 249 12.56 0.09 5.67
CA ARG A 249 14.02 0.04 5.88
C ARG A 249 14.76 1.08 5.06
N LYS A 250 14.36 1.26 3.81
CA LYS A 250 14.94 2.27 2.90
C LYS A 250 13.87 2.85 1.98
N LEU A 251 13.98 4.14 1.70
CA LEU A 251 13.20 4.82 0.68
C LEU A 251 14.14 5.62 -0.21
N ILE A 252 14.34 5.12 -1.42
CA ILE A 252 15.28 5.68 -2.39
C ILE A 252 14.47 6.28 -3.53
N VAL A 253 14.65 7.59 -3.78
CA VAL A 253 13.91 8.35 -4.78
C VAL A 253 14.86 8.81 -5.88
N PHE A 254 14.45 8.60 -7.12
CA PHE A 254 15.10 9.13 -8.30
C PHE A 254 14.28 10.29 -8.84
N ALA A 255 14.74 11.51 -8.60
CA ALA A 255 14.10 12.72 -9.08
C ALA A 255 14.66 13.12 -10.45
N HIS A 256 13.80 13.23 -11.45
CA HIS A 256 14.19 13.69 -12.78
C HIS A 256 14.13 15.22 -12.87
N GLU A 257 14.88 15.84 -13.78
CA GLU A 257 14.81 17.29 -14.01
C GLU A 257 13.52 17.72 -14.73
N ASN A 258 12.91 16.84 -15.53
CA ASN A 258 11.75 17.21 -16.35
C ASN A 258 10.52 16.32 -16.08
N ALA A 259 9.36 16.74 -16.63
CA ALA A 259 8.06 16.11 -16.40
C ALA A 259 7.91 14.71 -17.02
N LEU A 260 8.68 14.38 -18.06
CA LEU A 260 8.63 13.08 -18.76
C LEU A 260 9.68 12.08 -18.23
N GLY A 261 10.75 12.60 -17.61
CA GLY A 261 11.90 11.85 -17.12
C GLY A 261 13.14 12.02 -17.99
N ASN A 262 14.29 11.78 -17.38
CA ASN A 262 15.62 11.84 -17.99
C ASN A 262 16.22 10.44 -18.22
N ALA A 263 15.67 9.40 -17.60
CA ALA A 263 16.16 8.03 -17.70
C ALA A 263 15.03 6.99 -17.63
N PRO A 264 15.21 5.80 -18.24
CA PRO A 264 14.31 4.67 -18.02
C PRO A 264 14.35 4.20 -16.56
N ALA A 265 13.19 3.85 -15.99
CA ALA A 265 13.09 3.47 -14.59
C ALA A 265 13.88 2.20 -14.23
N HIS A 266 13.94 1.20 -15.13
CA HIS A 266 14.69 -0.04 -14.86
C HIS A 266 16.19 0.23 -14.64
N VAL A 267 16.81 1.11 -15.44
CA VAL A 267 18.21 1.52 -15.28
C VAL A 267 18.45 2.17 -13.92
N LEU A 268 17.45 2.84 -13.35
CA LEU A 268 17.53 3.46 -12.04
C LEU A 268 17.33 2.45 -10.92
N PHE A 269 16.37 1.55 -11.06
CA PHE A 269 16.11 0.49 -10.08
C PHE A 269 17.27 -0.50 -9.97
N ASP A 270 17.91 -0.86 -11.08
CA ASP A 270 19.06 -1.78 -11.11
C ASP A 270 20.29 -1.21 -10.38
N ARG A 271 20.31 0.11 -10.10
CA ARG A 271 21.36 0.73 -9.27
C ARG A 271 21.21 0.44 -7.79
N VAL A 272 20.03 -0.01 -7.34
CA VAL A 272 19.80 -0.43 -5.97
C VAL A 272 20.08 -1.92 -5.88
N ARG A 273 21.29 -2.26 -5.44
CA ARG A 273 21.74 -3.65 -5.27
C ARG A 273 21.43 -4.11 -3.86
N ILE A 274 20.79 -5.27 -3.75
CA ILE A 274 20.51 -5.92 -2.47
C ILE A 274 21.18 -7.29 -2.48
N GLY A 275 21.98 -7.55 -1.46
CA GLY A 275 22.72 -8.79 -1.28
C GLY A 275 22.71 -9.24 0.17
N ARG A 276 23.25 -10.42 0.45
CA ARG A 276 23.47 -10.90 1.81
C ARG A 276 24.75 -10.33 2.38
N ALA A 277 24.70 -9.92 3.64
CA ALA A 277 25.87 -9.56 4.43
C ALA A 277 26.42 -10.82 5.07
N VAL A 278 27.52 -11.35 4.53
CA VAL A 278 28.16 -12.59 5.01
C VAL A 278 29.59 -12.26 5.41
N ASP A 279 29.92 -12.47 6.68
CA ASP A 279 31.24 -12.14 7.24
C ASP A 279 31.70 -10.69 6.99
N GLY A 280 30.74 -9.76 6.90
CA GLY A 280 30.98 -8.33 6.63
C GLY A 280 31.07 -7.97 5.14
N GLU A 281 31.03 -8.95 4.25
CA GLU A 281 31.10 -8.74 2.80
C GLU A 281 29.70 -8.79 2.15
N PHE A 282 29.57 -8.05 1.04
CA PHE A 282 28.39 -8.12 0.19
C PHE A 282 28.47 -9.36 -0.70
N ARG A 283 27.43 -10.20 -0.67
CA ARG A 283 27.27 -11.31 -1.61
C ARG A 283 25.97 -11.17 -2.38
N ASP A 284 26.04 -11.32 -3.69
CA ASP A 284 24.87 -11.32 -4.56
C ASP A 284 23.90 -12.45 -4.20
N LEU A 285 22.61 -12.23 -4.44
CA LEU A 285 21.55 -13.18 -4.06
C LEU A 285 21.57 -14.48 -4.89
N ASP A 286 22.27 -14.48 -6.02
CA ASP A 286 22.48 -15.63 -6.90
C ASP A 286 23.87 -16.29 -6.72
N ASP A 287 24.65 -15.88 -5.72
CA ASP A 287 25.97 -16.47 -5.44
C ASP A 287 25.87 -17.98 -5.16
N ARG A 288 26.73 -18.76 -5.84
CA ARG A 288 26.85 -20.22 -5.74
C ARG A 288 27.44 -20.62 -4.39
N GLY A 289 26.64 -20.49 -3.35
CA GLY A 289 27.01 -20.81 -1.96
C GLY A 289 26.04 -20.25 -0.94
N LEU A 290 25.24 -19.25 -1.33
CA LEU A 290 24.29 -18.60 -0.45
C LEU A 290 23.26 -19.57 0.14
N GLY A 291 22.80 -20.55 -0.65
CA GLY A 291 21.86 -21.57 -0.21
C GLY A 291 22.37 -22.52 0.88
N ASN A 292 23.69 -22.55 1.15
CA ASN A 292 24.28 -23.33 2.25
C ASN A 292 24.31 -22.55 3.57
N LEU A 293 23.98 -21.25 3.55
CA LEU A 293 23.99 -20.40 4.73
C LEU A 293 22.65 -20.48 5.47
N ALA A 294 22.67 -19.99 6.71
CA ALA A 294 21.45 -19.84 7.48
C ALA A 294 20.46 -18.88 6.77
N PRO A 295 19.15 -19.19 6.78
CA PRO A 295 18.14 -18.27 6.26
C PRO A 295 18.21 -16.91 6.96
N ALA A 296 17.97 -15.82 6.23
CA ALA A 296 17.92 -14.50 6.85
C ALA A 296 16.82 -14.42 7.91
N ARG A 297 17.11 -13.68 8.99
CA ARG A 297 16.19 -13.47 10.12
C ARG A 297 16.09 -12.02 10.57
N LYS A 298 16.92 -11.13 10.03
CA LYS A 298 16.94 -9.71 10.37
C LYS A 298 17.49 -8.89 9.21
N PHE A 299 17.22 -7.58 9.22
CA PHE A 299 17.71 -6.68 8.18
C PHE A 299 19.24 -6.63 8.08
N ALA A 300 19.95 -6.79 9.20
CA ALA A 300 21.41 -6.82 9.23
C ALA A 300 22.03 -8.04 8.51
N ASP A 301 21.24 -9.06 8.15
CA ASP A 301 21.71 -10.17 7.31
C ASP A 301 21.76 -9.79 5.82
N TYR A 302 21.23 -8.62 5.47
CA TYR A 302 21.28 -8.02 4.14
C TYR A 302 22.13 -6.75 4.13
N ARG A 303 22.58 -6.40 2.93
CA ARG A 303 23.24 -5.14 2.64
C ARG A 303 22.60 -4.54 1.40
N VAL A 304 22.31 -3.24 1.47
CA VAL A 304 21.76 -2.46 0.36
C VAL A 304 22.84 -1.49 -0.07
N GLU A 305 23.21 -1.54 -1.35
CA GLU A 305 24.17 -0.64 -1.97
C GLU A 305 23.49 0.13 -3.10
N ILE A 306 23.87 1.39 -3.27
CA ILE A 306 23.32 2.27 -4.30
C ILE A 306 24.47 2.70 -5.19
N ASP A 307 24.44 2.27 -6.45
CA ASP A 307 25.40 2.72 -7.45
C ASP A 307 25.12 4.18 -7.86
N ARG A 308 25.92 5.08 -7.29
CA ARG A 308 25.87 6.52 -7.55
C ARG A 308 26.80 6.94 -8.70
N ASP A 309 27.65 6.04 -9.18
CA ASP A 309 28.61 6.35 -10.25
C ASP A 309 27.93 6.33 -11.61
N GLY A 310 28.34 7.24 -12.50
CA GLY A 310 27.79 7.30 -13.86
C GLY A 310 26.27 7.50 -13.93
N LEU A 311 25.69 8.23 -12.96
CA LEU A 311 24.26 8.55 -12.94
C LEU A 311 23.86 9.32 -14.22
N PRO A 312 22.75 8.98 -14.89
CA PRO A 312 22.32 9.71 -16.09
C PRO A 312 22.09 11.18 -15.80
N ALA A 313 22.50 12.04 -16.74
CA ALA A 313 22.34 13.49 -16.61
C ALA A 313 20.87 13.88 -16.35
N GLY A 314 20.68 14.73 -15.34
CA GLY A 314 19.37 15.19 -14.92
C GLY A 314 18.53 14.18 -14.13
N VAL A 315 19.21 13.22 -13.48
CA VAL A 315 18.64 12.40 -12.40
C VAL A 315 19.38 12.70 -11.11
N GLU A 316 18.63 12.80 -10.02
CA GLU A 316 19.13 12.97 -8.66
C GLU A 316 18.67 11.80 -7.80
N ILE A 317 19.59 11.16 -7.06
CA ILE A 317 19.26 10.11 -6.10
C ILE A 317 19.13 10.73 -4.70
N ARG A 318 17.95 10.61 -4.11
CA ARG A 318 17.64 11.02 -2.73
C ARG A 318 17.34 9.79 -1.89
N GLU A 319 18.06 9.66 -0.78
CA GLU A 319 17.80 8.61 0.21
C GLU A 319 17.06 9.27 1.37
N LEU A 320 15.76 9.00 1.47
CA LEU A 320 14.88 9.63 2.47
C LEU A 320 14.84 8.84 3.79
N LEU A 321 15.32 7.59 3.76
CA LEU A 321 15.52 6.68 4.89
C LEU A 321 16.64 5.70 4.56
#